data_AF-A0A7C9CFU4-F1
#
_entry.id   AF-A0A7C9CFU4-F1
#
_cell.length_a   1.000
_cell.length_b   1.000
_cell.length_c   1.000
_cell.angle_alpha   90.00
_cell.angle_beta   90.00
_cell.angle_gamma   90.00
#
_symmetry.space_group_name_H-M   'P 1'
#
loop_
_entity.id
_entity.type
_entity.pdbx_description
1 polymer ?
#
loop_
_entity_poly.entity_id
_entity_poly.type
_entity_poly.pdbx_seq_one_letter_code
_entity_poly.pdbx_strand_id
1 'polypeptide(L)'
;YECVDTIYIRTGSLINAGTDSKISLELWTAEGEGDSVNITDIEEWGGLMGKNHDYFERGNLDIFSGRSPCLSGPVCGLRLISDGSGPNPGWYVNYVEVTTTGAHKGCNQQQFEIEQWLSLDISPFQLIATRNNCRVDFSHSLDPNFIPIVKTSAIASS
;
A
#
# COMPACT_ATOMS: atom_id res chain seq x y z
N TYR A 1 14.50 -10.81 8.81
CA TYR A 1 14.45 -9.44 8.24
C TYR A 1 15.19 -8.47 9.14
N GLU A 2 16.27 -7.86 8.65
CA GLU A 2 17.12 -6.93 9.44
C GLU A 2 16.79 -5.46 9.19
N CYS A 3 15.90 -5.20 8.23
CA CYS A 3 15.35 -3.87 7.98
C CYS A 3 13.96 -3.75 8.57
N VAL A 4 13.59 -2.50 8.84
CA VAL A 4 12.28 -2.09 9.34
C VAL A 4 11.74 -1.07 8.36
N ASP A 5 10.50 -1.30 7.93
CA ASP A 5 9.72 -0.32 7.20
C ASP A 5 8.70 0.31 8.15
N THR A 6 8.58 1.63 8.09
CA THR A 6 7.53 2.41 8.74
C THR A 6 6.69 3.07 7.66
N ILE A 7 5.38 2.85 7.71
CA ILE A 7 4.45 3.30 6.68
C ILE A 7 3.38 4.17 7.33
N TYR A 8 3.14 5.34 6.75
CA TYR A 8 2.06 6.23 7.11
C TYR A 8 1.08 6.28 5.96
N ILE A 9 -0.21 6.04 6.22
CA ILE A 9 -1.26 6.13 5.20
C ILE A 9 -2.27 7.18 5.64
N ARG A 10 -2.46 8.17 4.76
CA ARG A 10 -3.47 9.22 4.96
C ARG A 10 -4.71 8.89 4.16
N THR A 11 -5.77 8.47 4.84
CA THR A 11 -7.10 8.43 4.25
C THR A 11 -7.60 9.86 4.07
N GLY A 12 -8.15 10.16 2.90
CA GLY A 12 -8.64 11.49 2.61
C GLY A 12 -9.91 11.86 3.35
N SER A 13 -10.25 13.14 3.31
CA SER A 13 -11.38 13.72 4.06
C SER A 13 -12.67 13.84 3.25
N LEU A 14 -12.73 13.28 2.04
CA LEU A 14 -13.95 13.23 1.24
C LEU A 14 -15.03 12.43 1.96
N ILE A 15 -16.30 12.67 1.60
CA ILE A 15 -17.43 11.91 2.16
C ILE A 15 -17.25 10.44 1.77
N ASN A 16 -17.39 9.54 2.74
CA ASN A 16 -17.24 8.08 2.58
C ASN A 16 -15.85 7.65 2.07
N ALA A 17 -14.80 8.40 2.43
CA ALA A 17 -13.43 8.07 2.04
C ALA A 17 -12.81 6.90 2.82
N GLY A 18 -13.43 6.43 3.91
CA GLY A 18 -12.91 5.35 4.75
C GLY A 18 -13.29 3.95 4.24
N THR A 19 -12.57 2.92 4.70
CA THR A 19 -12.80 1.55 4.25
C THR A 19 -12.61 0.48 5.32
N ASP A 20 -13.38 -0.59 5.20
CA ASP A 20 -13.26 -1.82 6.00
C ASP A 20 -12.54 -2.96 5.23
N SER A 21 -11.95 -2.64 4.07
CA SER A 21 -11.24 -3.61 3.23
C SER A 21 -9.87 -3.97 3.81
N LYS A 22 -9.38 -5.16 3.47
CA LYS A 22 -7.98 -5.52 3.72
C LYS A 22 -7.09 -4.81 2.72
N ILE A 23 -6.02 -4.22 3.23
CA ILE A 23 -5.08 -3.44 2.41
C ILE A 23 -3.76 -4.20 2.28
N SER A 24 -3.36 -4.46 1.04
CA SER A 24 -2.04 -4.99 0.69
C SER A 24 -1.17 -3.87 0.13
N LEU A 25 0.15 -4.01 0.32
CA LEU A 25 1.15 -3.08 -0.16
C LEU A 25 2.32 -3.83 -0.77
N GLU A 26 2.80 -3.33 -1.90
CA GLU A 26 4.07 -3.74 -2.49
C GLU A 26 4.95 -2.52 -2.72
N LEU A 27 6.23 -2.66 -2.40
CA LEU A 27 7.25 -1.63 -2.50
C LEU A 27 8.42 -2.18 -3.31
N TRP A 28 9.06 -1.36 -4.15
CA TRP A 28 10.26 -1.77 -4.89
C TRP A 28 11.23 -0.61 -5.13
N THR A 29 12.45 -0.98 -5.53
CA THR A 29 13.53 -0.04 -5.86
C THR A 29 13.86 -0.04 -7.35
N ALA A 30 14.80 0.83 -7.74
CA ALA A 30 15.37 0.88 -9.07
C ALA A 30 16.68 0.08 -9.20
N GLU A 31 17.06 -0.73 -8.20
CA GLU A 31 18.40 -1.35 -8.14
C GLU A 31 18.45 -2.75 -8.74
N GLY A 32 17.31 -3.38 -9.03
CA GLY A 32 17.29 -4.65 -9.74
C GLY A 32 15.93 -5.35 -9.73
N GLU A 33 15.83 -6.37 -10.58
CA GLU A 33 14.66 -7.24 -10.67
C GLU A 33 14.43 -7.97 -9.33
N GLY A 34 13.20 -7.96 -8.84
CA GLY A 34 12.83 -8.64 -7.59
C GLY A 34 13.31 -7.96 -6.29
N ASP A 35 13.90 -6.76 -6.33
CA ASP A 35 14.21 -5.97 -5.13
C ASP A 35 12.93 -5.29 -4.61
N SER A 36 12.07 -6.10 -3.97
CA SER A 36 10.75 -5.68 -3.50
C SER A 36 10.38 -6.20 -2.10
N VAL A 37 9.39 -5.56 -1.49
CA VAL A 37 8.73 -5.96 -0.24
C VAL A 37 7.24 -6.13 -0.51
N ASN A 38 6.70 -7.30 -0.16
CA ASN A 38 5.30 -7.66 -0.36
C ASN A 38 4.60 -7.85 1.00
N ILE A 39 3.53 -7.08 1.23
CA ILE A 39 2.73 -7.10 2.46
C ILE A 39 1.29 -7.41 2.05
N THR A 40 0.76 -8.57 2.45
CA THR A 40 -0.58 -9.02 2.05
C THR A 40 -1.70 -8.39 2.89
N ASP A 41 -1.43 -8.07 4.16
CA ASP A 41 -2.35 -7.40 5.07
C ASP A 41 -1.52 -6.47 5.96
N ILE A 42 -1.58 -5.17 5.71
CA ILE A 42 -0.72 -4.19 6.38
C ILE A 42 -1.10 -3.99 7.85
N GLU A 43 -2.39 -4.14 8.19
CA GLU A 43 -2.86 -4.06 9.57
C GLU A 43 -2.29 -5.22 10.40
N GLU A 44 -2.41 -6.46 9.90
CA GLU A 44 -1.86 -7.64 10.58
C GLU A 44 -0.33 -7.60 10.62
N TRP A 45 0.31 -7.11 9.55
CA TRP A 45 1.77 -7.06 9.44
C TRP A 45 2.41 -6.11 10.46
N GLY A 46 1.77 -4.98 10.77
CA GLY A 46 2.44 -3.97 11.57
C GLY A 46 1.59 -2.83 12.12
N GLY A 47 0.26 -2.97 12.27
CA GLY A 47 -0.60 -1.90 12.81
C GLY A 47 -0.13 -1.39 14.19
N LEU A 48 0.04 -0.06 14.31
CA LEU A 48 0.56 0.60 15.52
C LEU A 48 -0.42 1.54 16.23
N MET A 49 -1.69 1.56 15.84
CA MET A 49 -2.67 2.50 16.39
C MET A 49 -3.33 2.02 17.70
N GLY A 50 -3.00 0.80 18.14
CA GLY A 50 -3.50 0.20 19.37
C GLY A 50 -4.67 -0.73 19.15
N LYS A 51 -5.14 -1.34 20.25
CA LYS A 51 -6.18 -2.37 20.21
C LYS A 51 -7.55 -1.75 19.90
N ASN A 52 -8.29 -2.38 18.98
CA ASN A 52 -9.62 -1.95 18.51
C ASN A 52 -9.62 -0.59 17.78
N HIS A 53 -8.47 -0.11 17.32
CA HIS A 53 -8.45 1.02 16.39
C HIS A 53 -9.09 0.60 15.07
N ASP A 54 -9.90 1.48 14.51
CA ASP A 54 -10.55 1.29 13.22
C ASP A 54 -9.69 1.95 12.15
N TYR A 55 -8.93 1.13 11.42
CA TYR A 55 -7.95 1.59 10.44
C TYR A 55 -8.62 2.10 9.18
N PHE A 56 -7.92 2.98 8.46
CA PHE A 56 -8.31 3.50 7.16
C PHE A 56 -9.59 4.33 7.15
N GLU A 57 -10.04 4.81 8.31
CA GLU A 57 -11.21 5.66 8.41
C GLU A 57 -10.99 7.08 7.89
N ARG A 58 -12.10 7.73 7.48
CA ARG A 58 -12.09 9.04 6.82
C ARG A 58 -11.25 10.07 7.59
N GLY A 59 -10.22 10.60 6.93
CA GLY A 59 -9.35 11.64 7.46
C GLY A 59 -8.28 11.16 8.45
N ASN A 60 -8.24 9.86 8.75
CA ASN A 60 -7.23 9.30 9.64
C ASN A 60 -5.85 9.28 8.98
N LEU A 61 -4.84 9.38 9.85
CA LEU A 61 -3.47 9.03 9.54
C LEU A 61 -3.15 7.77 10.35
N ASP A 62 -2.97 6.66 9.65
CA ASP A 62 -2.66 5.38 10.26
C ASP A 62 -1.19 5.04 10.09
N ILE A 63 -0.61 4.40 11.12
CA ILE A 63 0.81 4.11 11.22
C ILE A 63 1.02 2.61 11.31
N PHE A 64 1.94 2.11 10.50
CA PHE A 64 2.34 0.72 10.46
C PHE A 64 3.86 0.62 10.57
N SER A 65 4.36 -0.40 11.26
CA SER A 65 5.78 -0.74 11.19
C SER A 65 6.03 -2.22 11.42
N GLY A 66 6.91 -2.78 10.61
CA GLY A 66 7.24 -4.20 10.65
C GLY A 66 8.61 -4.47 10.05
N ARG A 67 9.11 -5.69 10.28
CA ARG A 67 10.38 -6.13 9.71
C ARG A 67 10.17 -6.60 8.27
N SER A 68 11.08 -6.27 7.37
CA SER A 68 11.03 -6.61 5.93
C SER A 68 12.41 -7.03 5.37
N PRO A 69 12.46 -7.69 4.20
CA PRO A 69 13.70 -7.83 3.45
C PRO A 69 14.39 -6.48 3.31
N CYS A 70 15.71 -6.47 3.43
CA CYS A 70 16.45 -5.25 3.18
C CYS A 70 16.53 -4.98 1.69
N LEU A 71 15.83 -3.95 1.24
CA LEU A 71 15.94 -3.42 -0.10
C LEU A 71 17.36 -2.89 -0.36
N SER A 72 17.79 -3.00 -1.61
CA SER A 72 19.14 -2.65 -2.04
C SER A 72 19.32 -1.14 -2.26
N GLY A 73 18.22 -0.40 -2.37
CA GLY A 73 18.20 1.04 -2.56
C GLY A 73 16.97 1.74 -1.95
N PRO A 74 16.79 3.04 -2.20
CA PRO A 74 15.61 3.76 -1.78
C PRO A 74 14.37 3.23 -2.50
N VAL A 75 13.28 3.06 -1.75
CA VAL A 75 11.95 2.77 -2.31
C VAL A 75 11.58 3.91 -3.26
N CYS A 76 11.23 3.55 -4.49
CA CYS A 76 10.81 4.51 -5.51
C CYS A 76 9.53 4.07 -6.22
N GLY A 77 9.07 2.85 -5.97
CA GLY A 77 7.82 2.34 -6.50
C GLY A 77 6.94 1.76 -5.40
N LEU A 78 5.63 1.94 -5.58
CA LEU A 78 4.59 1.52 -4.66
C LEU A 78 3.36 1.01 -5.44
N ARG A 79 2.77 -0.07 -4.97
CA ARG A 79 1.47 -0.57 -5.40
C ARG A 79 0.61 -0.85 -4.17
N LEU A 80 -0.43 -0.04 -4.02
CA LEU A 80 -1.43 -0.14 -2.94
C LEU A 80 -2.67 -0.87 -3.48
N ILE A 81 -3.13 -1.89 -2.78
CA ILE A 81 -4.23 -2.76 -3.22
C ILE A 81 -5.27 -2.88 -2.11
N SER A 82 -6.53 -2.62 -2.43
CA SER A 82 -7.68 -2.94 -1.59
C SER A 82 -8.29 -4.26 -2.05
N ASP A 83 -8.71 -5.10 -1.11
CA ASP A 83 -9.48 -6.31 -1.46
C ASP A 83 -10.95 -6.03 -1.81
N GLY A 84 -11.44 -4.81 -1.59
CA GLY A 84 -12.83 -4.40 -1.83
C GLY A 84 -13.85 -5.16 -0.97
N SER A 85 -13.42 -5.74 0.15
CA SER A 85 -14.30 -6.41 1.11
C SER A 85 -14.89 -5.45 2.15
N GLY A 86 -15.72 -5.98 3.05
CA GLY A 86 -16.37 -5.19 4.10
C GLY A 86 -17.60 -4.38 3.64
N PRO A 87 -18.27 -3.70 4.59
CA PRO A 87 -19.46 -2.89 4.31
C PRO A 87 -19.16 -1.55 3.60
N ASN A 88 -17.97 -0.97 3.80
CA ASN A 88 -17.50 0.22 3.06
C ASN A 88 -16.24 -0.12 2.23
N PRO A 89 -16.39 -0.67 1.01
CA PRO A 89 -15.24 -1.14 0.22
C PRO A 89 -14.51 -0.03 -0.55
N GLY A 90 -15.11 1.15 -0.68
CA GLY A 90 -14.52 2.27 -1.41
C GLY A 90 -13.60 3.07 -0.50
N TRP A 91 -12.36 3.30 -0.94
CA TRP A 91 -11.35 3.97 -0.14
C TRP A 91 -10.72 5.13 -0.90
N TYR A 92 -10.67 6.33 -0.31
CA TYR A 92 -9.95 7.45 -0.93
C TYR A 92 -8.67 7.75 -0.15
N VAL A 93 -7.54 7.62 -0.83
CA VAL A 93 -6.21 7.76 -0.22
C VAL A 93 -5.59 9.07 -0.71
N ASN A 94 -5.09 9.89 0.21
CA ASN A 94 -4.30 11.06 -0.14
C ASN A 94 -2.86 10.67 -0.46
N TYR A 95 -2.14 10.11 0.51
CA TYR A 95 -0.75 9.74 0.34
C TYR A 95 -0.37 8.51 1.16
N VAL A 96 0.73 7.88 0.73
CA VAL A 96 1.47 6.88 1.51
C VAL A 96 2.90 7.39 1.67
N GLU A 97 3.39 7.44 2.89
CA GLU A 97 4.80 7.72 3.18
C GLU A 97 5.47 6.47 3.71
N VAL A 98 6.64 6.13 3.15
CA VAL A 98 7.42 4.96 3.50
C VAL A 98 8.79 5.40 3.98
N THR A 99 9.21 4.87 5.12
CA THR A 99 10.58 4.99 5.63
C THR A 99 11.19 3.61 5.80
N THR A 100 12.29 3.34 5.11
CA THR A 100 13.06 2.09 5.26
C THR A 100 14.34 2.37 6.03
N THR A 101 14.60 1.58 7.07
CA THR A 101 15.80 1.69 7.91
C THR A 101 16.37 0.32 8.27
N GLY A 102 17.64 0.27 8.65
CA GLY A 102 18.30 -0.94 9.13
C GLY A 102 19.59 -0.63 9.87
N ALA A 103 20.06 -1.57 10.70
CA ALA A 103 21.31 -1.38 11.43
C ALA A 103 22.47 -1.15 10.45
N HIS A 104 23.19 -0.05 10.64
CA HIS A 104 24.31 0.36 9.77
C HIS A 104 23.94 0.55 8.28
N LYS A 105 22.65 0.75 7.98
CA LYS A 105 22.13 1.07 6.64
C LYS A 105 21.62 2.51 6.61
N GLY A 106 21.59 3.10 5.42
CA GLY A 106 20.99 4.41 5.21
C GLY A 106 19.49 4.38 5.50
N CYS A 107 18.96 5.48 6.05
CA CYS A 107 17.53 5.71 6.16
C CYS A 107 17.05 6.38 4.87
N ASN A 108 15.98 5.84 4.26
CA ASN A 108 15.38 6.42 3.07
C ASN A 108 13.90 6.64 3.32
N GLN A 109 13.40 7.83 2.98
CA GLN A 109 12.00 8.21 3.08
C GLN A 109 11.49 8.58 1.69
N GLN A 110 10.30 8.10 1.34
CA GLN A 110 9.62 8.44 0.10
C GLN A 110 8.12 8.62 0.37
N GLN A 111 7.59 9.77 -0.04
CA GLN A 111 6.15 10.00 -0.08
C GLN A 111 5.61 9.75 -1.49
N PHE A 112 4.48 9.07 -1.57
CA PHE A 112 3.72 8.83 -2.79
C PHE A 112 2.37 9.53 -2.67
N GLU A 113 2.14 10.54 -3.51
CA GLU A 113 0.79 11.11 -3.68
C GLU A 113 -0.08 10.11 -4.42
N ILE A 114 -1.13 9.62 -3.74
CA ILE A 114 -2.11 8.70 -4.29
C ILE A 114 -3.26 9.50 -4.88
N GLU A 115 -3.95 10.33 -4.10
CA GLU A 115 -5.09 11.16 -4.53
C GLU A 115 -6.10 10.40 -5.41
N GLN A 116 -6.40 9.15 -5.05
CA GLN A 116 -7.17 8.22 -5.88
C GLN A 116 -8.17 7.44 -5.04
N TRP A 117 -9.35 7.21 -5.61
CA TRP A 117 -10.28 6.19 -5.13
C TRP A 117 -9.77 4.79 -5.49
N LEU A 118 -9.63 3.94 -4.48
CA LEU A 118 -9.58 2.49 -4.62
C LEU A 118 -11.01 1.99 -4.42
N SER A 119 -11.80 1.98 -5.49
CA SER A 119 -13.20 1.56 -5.46
C SER A 119 -13.64 0.98 -6.80
N LEU A 120 -14.71 0.20 -6.80
CA LEU A 120 -15.35 -0.35 -8.01
C LEU A 120 -16.56 0.47 -8.48
N ASP A 121 -17.07 1.38 -7.66
CA ASP A 121 -18.25 2.21 -7.92
C ASP A 121 -17.95 3.71 -8.10
N ILE A 122 -16.70 4.11 -7.82
CA ILE A 122 -16.21 5.48 -8.00
C ILE A 122 -14.99 5.46 -8.92
N SER A 123 -14.95 6.38 -9.88
CA SER A 123 -13.82 6.55 -10.81
C SER A 123 -12.50 6.66 -10.04
N PRO A 124 -11.44 5.92 -10.42
CA PRO A 124 -11.24 5.22 -11.70
C PRO A 124 -11.80 3.80 -11.80
N PHE A 125 -12.64 3.34 -10.85
CA PHE A 125 -13.18 1.98 -10.82
C PHE A 125 -12.10 0.90 -10.69
N GLN A 126 -11.04 1.20 -9.94
CA GLN A 126 -9.91 0.33 -9.69
C GLN A 126 -9.73 0.15 -8.19
N LEU A 127 -9.37 -1.07 -7.76
CA LEU A 127 -8.99 -1.35 -6.36
C LEU A 127 -7.47 -1.27 -6.15
N ILE A 128 -6.73 -0.77 -7.15
CA ILE A 128 -5.27 -0.72 -7.15
C ILE A 128 -4.82 0.69 -7.51
N ALA A 129 -3.83 1.20 -6.78
CA ALA A 129 -3.10 2.41 -7.13
C ALA A 129 -1.60 2.11 -7.21
N THR A 130 -1.00 2.37 -8.36
CA THR A 130 0.44 2.21 -8.59
C THR A 130 1.09 3.57 -8.76
N ARG A 131 2.18 3.83 -8.05
CA ARG A 131 3.05 5.00 -8.24
C ARG A 131 4.47 4.52 -8.48
N ASN A 132 5.05 4.92 -9.61
CA ASN A 132 6.40 4.53 -9.98
C ASN A 132 7.23 5.78 -10.25
N ASN A 133 8.04 6.15 -9.25
CA ASN A 133 8.98 7.27 -9.31
C ASN A 133 10.41 6.78 -9.55
N CYS A 134 10.58 5.50 -9.88
CA CYS A 134 11.89 4.91 -10.12
C CYS A 134 12.52 5.48 -11.39
N ARG A 135 13.85 5.64 -11.38
CA ARG A 135 14.61 6.07 -12.57
C ARG A 135 14.65 4.99 -13.65
N VAL A 136 14.56 3.74 -13.24
CA VAL A 136 14.48 2.55 -14.09
C VAL A 136 13.27 1.75 -13.63
N ASP A 137 12.43 1.33 -14.58
CA ASP A 137 11.19 0.62 -14.27
C ASP A 137 11.42 -0.90 -14.28
N PHE A 138 11.46 -1.48 -13.09
CA PHE A 138 11.47 -2.93 -12.87
C PHE A 138 10.10 -3.49 -12.44
N SER A 139 9.01 -2.70 -12.50
CA SER A 139 7.70 -3.12 -12.03
C SER A 139 7.13 -4.34 -12.77
N HIS A 140 7.57 -4.59 -14.00
CA HIS A 140 7.21 -5.78 -14.77
C HIS A 140 7.87 -7.08 -14.28
N SER A 141 8.92 -6.98 -13.48
CA SER A 141 9.68 -8.09 -12.90
C SER A 141 9.31 -8.39 -11.45
N LEU A 142 8.30 -7.69 -10.92
CA LEU A 142 7.78 -7.94 -9.59
C LEU A 142 7.24 -9.36 -9.46
N ASP A 143 7.26 -9.88 -8.23
CA ASP A 143 6.91 -11.28 -7.95
C ASP A 143 5.53 -11.64 -8.51
N PRO A 144 5.45 -12.50 -9.54
CA PRO A 144 4.17 -12.89 -10.13
C PRO A 144 3.31 -13.71 -9.17
N ASN A 145 3.87 -14.21 -8.06
CA ASN A 145 3.16 -14.97 -7.04
C ASN A 145 2.64 -14.07 -5.91
N PHE A 146 2.90 -12.76 -5.94
CA PHE A 146 2.21 -11.83 -5.06
C PHE A 146 0.75 -11.70 -5.52
N ILE A 147 -0.12 -12.48 -4.88
CA ILE A 147 -1.55 -12.56 -5.18
C ILE A 147 -2.30 -11.85 -4.04
N PRO A 148 -2.55 -10.54 -4.13
CA PRO A 148 -3.53 -9.92 -3.26
C PRO A 148 -4.90 -10.51 -3.60
N ILE A 149 -5.63 -10.94 -2.57
CA ILE A 149 -7.03 -11.37 -2.75
C ILE A 149 -7.82 -10.10 -3.03
N VAL A 150 -8.32 -9.92 -4.25
CA VAL A 150 -9.14 -8.77 -4.62
C VAL A 150 -10.51 -9.27 -5.04
N LYS A 151 -11.59 -8.68 -4.52
CA LYS A 151 -12.93 -8.94 -5.07
C LYS A 151 -12.95 -8.51 -6.53
N THR A 152 -13.13 -9.48 -7.41
CA THR A 152 -13.48 -9.20 -8.80
C THR A 152 -14.95 -8.82 -8.86
N SER A 153 -15.26 -7.67 -9.45
CA SER A 153 -16.60 -7.43 -9.95
C SER A 153 -16.91 -8.54 -10.95
N ALA A 154 -17.92 -9.36 -10.67
CA ALA A 154 -18.56 -10.12 -11.73
C ALA A 154 -18.98 -9.11 -12.80
N ILE A 155 -18.43 -9.24 -14.01
CA ILE A 155 -18.99 -8.56 -15.18
C ILE A 155 -20.41 -9.10 -15.27
N ALA A 156 -21.40 -8.31 -14.86
CA ALA A 156 -22.79 -8.60 -15.17
C ALA A 156 -22.93 -8.46 -16.68
N SER A 157 -22.76 -9.56 -17.40
CA SER A 157 -23.22 -9.68 -18.78
C SER A 157 -24.74 -9.53 -18.75
N SER A 158 -25.21 -8.36 -19.18
CA SER A 158 -26.60 -8.13 -19.58
C SER A 158 -26.94 -8.96 -20.81
#